data_AF-A0A5C7PPM1-F1
#
_entry.id   AF-A0A5C7PPM1-F1
#
_cell.length_a   1.000
_cell.length_b   1.000
_cell.length_c   1.000
_cell.angle_alpha   90.00
_cell.angle_beta   90.00
_cell.angle_gamma   90.00
#
_symmetry.space_group_name_H-M   'P 1'
#
loop_
_entity.id
_entity.type
_entity.pdbx_description
1 polymer ?
#
loop_
_entity_poly.entity_id
_entity_poly.type
_entity_poly.pdbx_seq_one_letter_code
_entity_poly.pdbx_strand_id
1 'polypeptide(L)'
;MLTARGAAALGLGTLALLPGTASATALSGVSTSLGLAGSLLALLASQRGSPAQAATLLGLAALALLGAIGALRWRAVGAVGRPLLGRSVALHGDDRALLSGAREHFLHLQSAWDKADLDALRRLTTEDMFEELAAELPGRGLGPNRTEVLALEAHLIAVERLGPLELASIEFSGVVRETGRRGPAPFREVWMLARQQPGEGWRLARQQALF
;
A
#
# COMPACT_ATOMS: atom_id res chain seq x y z
N MET A 1 -50.06 -13.09 65.16
CA MET A 1 -50.16 -14.33 64.37
C MET A 1 -49.27 -14.12 63.14
N LEU A 2 -47.98 -14.50 63.13
CA LEU A 2 -47.43 -15.85 62.81
C LEU A 2 -48.31 -16.59 61.77
N THR A 3 -47.84 -16.95 60.57
CA THR A 3 -46.69 -17.84 60.29
C THR A 3 -46.06 -17.64 58.90
N ALA A 4 -44.77 -17.99 58.83
CA ALA A 4 -43.92 -18.06 57.64
C ALA A 4 -43.91 -19.47 57.01
N ARG A 5 -43.53 -19.55 55.72
CA ARG A 5 -42.86 -20.66 54.98
C ARG A 5 -42.81 -20.23 53.48
N GLY A 6 -41.74 -20.22 52.71
CA GLY A 6 -40.32 -20.59 52.86
C GLY A 6 -39.77 -21.02 51.49
N ALA A 7 -38.71 -20.34 51.01
CA ALA A 7 -37.64 -20.75 50.04
C ALA A 7 -38.04 -21.21 48.62
N ALA A 8 -37.28 -21.06 47.53
CA ALA A 8 -36.04 -20.40 47.07
C ALA A 8 -36.08 -20.58 45.52
N ALA A 9 -35.50 -19.76 44.63
CA ALA A 9 -34.07 -19.71 44.38
C ALA A 9 -33.74 -18.72 43.24
N LEU A 10 -32.66 -17.96 43.46
CA LEU A 10 -31.54 -17.64 42.55
C LEU A 10 -31.78 -16.92 41.21
N GLY A 11 -31.25 -15.70 41.15
CA GLY A 11 -30.92 -14.97 39.93
C GLY A 11 -30.29 -13.61 40.24
N LEU A 12 -29.03 -13.62 40.71
CA LEU A 12 -28.14 -12.46 40.89
C LEU A 12 -28.15 -11.58 39.64
N GLY A 13 -28.30 -10.25 39.76
CA GLY A 13 -27.20 -9.28 39.62
C GLY A 13 -26.67 -9.21 38.17
N THR A 14 -26.64 -8.08 37.45
CA THR A 14 -26.12 -6.77 37.86
C THR A 14 -26.32 -5.78 36.70
N LEU A 15 -26.72 -4.56 37.10
CA LEU A 15 -26.29 -3.23 36.66
C LEU A 15 -25.71 -2.99 35.25
N ALA A 16 -26.27 -1.97 34.61
CA ALA A 16 -25.74 -1.24 33.47
C ALA A 16 -24.34 -0.63 33.71
N LEU A 17 -23.49 -0.68 32.68
CA LEU A 17 -22.57 0.40 32.31
C LEU A 17 -22.05 0.19 30.87
N LEU A 18 -22.43 1.08 29.95
CA LEU A 18 -21.61 1.45 28.78
C LEU A 18 -20.62 2.54 29.25
N PRO A 19 -19.53 2.88 28.52
CA PRO A 19 -18.97 2.31 27.30
C PRO A 19 -17.46 2.00 27.42
N GLY A 20 -16.93 1.09 26.62
CA GLY A 20 -15.48 0.91 26.53
C GLY A 20 -15.09 -0.43 25.99
N THR A 21 -14.79 -0.49 24.69
CA THR A 21 -13.43 -0.73 24.16
C THR A 21 -13.60 -0.97 22.67
N ALA A 22 -13.33 0.06 21.89
CA ALA A 22 -12.89 -0.13 20.53
C ALA A 22 -11.60 -0.95 20.58
N SER A 23 -11.57 -2.07 19.88
CA SER A 23 -10.33 -2.73 19.49
C SER A 23 -10.52 -3.24 18.07
N ALA A 24 -10.45 -2.27 17.16
CA ALA A 24 -10.09 -2.49 15.78
C ALA A 24 -8.66 -3.03 15.75
N THR A 25 -8.45 -4.25 15.26
CA THR A 25 -7.16 -4.71 14.72
C THR A 25 -7.31 -6.11 14.16
N ALA A 26 -7.32 -6.23 12.82
CA ALA A 26 -6.64 -7.28 12.08
C ALA A 26 -6.88 -7.11 10.56
N LEU A 27 -6.46 -5.97 10.01
CA LEU A 27 -6.16 -5.86 8.57
C LEU A 27 -4.73 -5.34 8.45
N SER A 28 -3.77 -6.24 8.67
CA SER A 28 -2.36 -5.97 8.40
C SER A 28 -1.98 -6.75 7.15
N GLY A 29 -2.12 -6.11 6.00
CA GLY A 29 -1.83 -6.73 4.71
C GLY A 29 -2.06 -5.79 3.54
N VAL A 30 -1.69 -4.53 3.69
CA VAL A 30 -1.80 -3.50 2.65
C VAL A 30 -0.44 -2.77 2.68
N SER A 31 0.43 -3.17 1.75
CA SER A 31 1.75 -2.57 1.46
C SER A 31 1.62 -1.10 1.01
N THR A 32 1.72 -0.16 1.94
CA THR A 32 1.51 1.25 1.63
C THR A 32 2.81 1.94 1.23
N SER A 33 3.49 1.43 0.20
CA SER A 33 4.42 2.26 -0.57
C SER A 33 3.61 3.01 -1.63
N LEU A 34 2.78 3.96 -1.19
CA LEU A 34 1.83 4.76 -1.98
C LEU A 34 0.81 4.01 -2.88
N GLY A 35 0.90 2.68 -3.05
CA GLY A 35 0.11 1.91 -4.01
C GLY A 35 -1.26 1.42 -3.53
N LEU A 36 -1.79 1.93 -2.42
CA LEU A 36 -2.96 1.33 -1.77
C LEU A 36 -4.04 2.31 -1.28
N ALA A 37 -4.36 3.33 -2.07
CA ALA A 37 -5.65 3.99 -1.90
C ALA A 37 -6.61 3.85 -3.10
N GLY A 38 -6.18 3.30 -4.24
CA GLY A 38 -7.07 3.08 -5.39
C GLY A 38 -7.99 1.86 -5.34
N SER A 39 -7.63 0.76 -4.64
CA SER A 39 -8.27 -0.54 -4.90
C SER A 39 -9.40 -0.96 -3.94
N LEU A 40 -9.70 -0.22 -2.87
CA LEU A 40 -10.69 -0.67 -1.86
C LEU A 40 -11.80 0.33 -1.51
N LEU A 41 -11.80 1.53 -2.06
CA LEU A 41 -12.87 2.52 -1.84
C LEU A 41 -13.99 2.48 -2.90
N ALA A 42 -13.87 1.63 -3.93
CA ALA A 42 -14.95 1.40 -4.90
C ALA A 42 -16.02 0.39 -4.44
N LEU A 43 -15.74 -0.44 -3.41
CA LEU A 43 -16.68 -1.51 -3.01
C LEU A 43 -17.66 -1.13 -1.89
N LEU A 44 -17.45 -0.02 -1.18
CA LEU A 44 -18.26 0.33 0.00
C LEU A 44 -19.21 1.52 -0.21
N ALA A 45 -19.17 2.19 -1.37
CA ALA A 45 -20.07 3.31 -1.66
C ALA A 45 -21.36 2.89 -2.40
N SER A 46 -21.48 1.67 -2.95
CA SER A 46 -22.54 1.34 -3.91
C SER A 46 -23.66 0.40 -3.43
N GLN A 47 -23.62 -0.24 -2.26
CA GLN A 47 -24.66 -1.24 -1.96
C GLN A 47 -25.28 -1.09 -0.57
N ARG A 48 -26.28 -0.21 -0.52
CA ARG A 48 -27.42 -0.35 0.41
C ARG A 48 -28.24 -1.59 -0.01
N GLY A 49 -27.79 -2.76 0.42
CA GLY A 49 -28.54 -4.02 0.34
C GLY A 49 -28.20 -4.85 1.56
N SER A 50 -29.19 -5.13 2.41
CA SER A 50 -28.92 -5.77 3.69
C SER A 50 -28.46 -7.22 3.51
N PRO A 51 -27.48 -7.61 4.33
CA PRO A 51 -26.31 -8.34 3.88
C PRO A 51 -26.15 -9.56 4.80
N ALA A 52 -24.94 -10.06 4.98
CA ALA A 52 -24.53 -10.90 6.11
C ALA A 52 -24.90 -12.39 6.12
N GLN A 53 -25.90 -12.91 5.40
CA GLN A 53 -26.21 -14.36 5.50
C GLN A 53 -25.92 -15.15 4.22
N ALA A 54 -26.42 -14.71 3.06
CA ALA A 54 -26.23 -15.47 1.82
C ALA A 54 -24.78 -15.42 1.28
N ALA A 55 -24.05 -14.33 1.54
CA ALA A 55 -22.67 -14.15 1.07
C ALA A 55 -21.62 -14.84 1.96
N THR A 56 -21.95 -15.14 3.23
CA THR A 56 -21.00 -15.69 4.21
C THR A 56 -20.73 -17.18 3.94
N LEU A 57 -21.74 -17.95 3.52
CA LEU A 57 -21.57 -19.37 3.19
C LEU A 57 -20.88 -19.59 1.83
N LEU A 58 -21.09 -18.70 0.86
CA LEU A 58 -20.41 -18.75 -0.45
C LEU A 58 -18.98 -18.18 -0.38
N GLY A 59 -18.74 -17.18 0.47
CA GLY A 59 -17.41 -16.60 0.71
C GLY A 59 -16.43 -17.57 1.39
N LEU A 60 -16.90 -18.40 2.33
CA LEU A 60 -16.05 -19.43 2.97
C LEU A 60 -15.64 -20.54 1.99
N ALA A 61 -16.51 -20.93 1.06
CA ALA A 61 -16.19 -21.91 0.02
C ALA A 61 -15.19 -21.36 -1.01
N ALA A 62 -15.27 -20.07 -1.36
CA ALA A 62 -14.31 -19.40 -2.24
C ALA A 62 -12.93 -19.18 -1.58
N LEU A 63 -12.89 -18.92 -0.26
CA LEU A 63 -11.65 -18.83 0.52
C LEU A 63 -10.92 -20.18 0.64
N ALA A 64 -11.64 -21.30 0.70
CA ALA A 64 -11.04 -22.63 0.67
C ALA A 64 -10.42 -22.96 -0.71
N LEU A 65 -11.04 -22.50 -1.81
CA LEU A 65 -10.53 -22.69 -3.16
C LEU A 65 -9.32 -21.78 -3.48
N LEU A 66 -9.28 -20.55 -2.93
CA LEU A 66 -8.14 -19.63 -3.07
C LEU A 66 -6.93 -20.03 -2.19
N GLY A 67 -7.16 -20.67 -1.04
CA GLY A 67 -6.09 -21.24 -0.21
C GLY A 67 -5.36 -22.43 -0.86
N ALA A 68 -6.09 -23.28 -1.59
CA ALA A 68 -5.49 -24.41 -2.31
C ALA A 68 -4.60 -23.99 -3.50
N ILE A 69 -4.92 -22.86 -4.16
CA ILE A 69 -4.09 -22.28 -5.23
C ILE A 69 -2.83 -21.61 -4.66
N GLY A 70 -2.91 -21.03 -3.45
CA GLY A 70 -1.76 -20.48 -2.72
C GLY A 70 -0.78 -21.55 -2.21
N ALA A 71 -1.28 -22.67 -1.70
CA ALA A 71 -0.45 -23.77 -1.21
C ALA A 71 0.32 -24.49 -2.32
N LEU A 72 -0.22 -24.57 -3.54
CA LEU A 72 0.50 -25.12 -4.69
C LEU A 72 1.56 -24.15 -5.25
N ARG A 73 1.40 -22.84 -5.03
CA ARG A 73 2.41 -21.82 -5.39
C ARG A 73 3.60 -21.75 -4.43
N TRP A 74 3.48 -22.20 -3.19
CA TRP A 74 4.64 -22.22 -2.26
C TRP A 74 5.67 -23.30 -2.61
N ARG A 75 5.26 -24.41 -3.26
CA ARG A 75 6.22 -25.41 -3.78
C ARG A 75 7.02 -24.95 -5.01
N ALA A 76 6.76 -23.75 -5.52
CA ALA A 76 7.57 -23.08 -6.53
C ALA A 76 8.51 -22.01 -5.93
N VAL A 77 8.49 -21.77 -4.61
CA VAL A 77 9.51 -20.99 -3.88
C VAL A 77 10.76 -21.87 -3.69
N GLY A 78 11.33 -22.27 -4.81
CA GLY A 78 12.60 -22.99 -4.93
C GLY A 78 13.38 -22.58 -6.17
N ALA A 79 12.78 -21.78 -7.06
CA ALA A 79 13.48 -21.18 -8.19
C ALA A 79 13.57 -19.67 -7.97
N VAL A 80 14.62 -19.24 -7.27
CA VAL A 80 15.22 -17.92 -7.48
C VAL A 80 15.71 -17.91 -8.93
N GLY A 81 14.80 -17.64 -9.86
CA GLY A 81 14.99 -17.85 -11.28
C GLY A 81 14.87 -16.54 -12.04
N ARG A 82 16.01 -15.85 -12.14
CA ARG A 82 16.46 -14.86 -13.14
C ARG A 82 15.42 -13.85 -13.71
N PRO A 83 15.81 -12.57 -13.83
CA PRO A 83 14.98 -11.59 -14.55
C PRO A 83 14.70 -12.09 -15.96
N LEU A 84 13.41 -12.22 -16.31
CA LEU A 84 12.96 -12.86 -17.56
C LEU A 84 13.23 -12.02 -18.81
N LEU A 85 13.80 -10.83 -18.71
CA LEU A 85 14.19 -10.01 -19.87
C LEU A 85 15.54 -9.29 -19.65
N GLY A 86 16.50 -9.96 -19.03
CA GLY A 86 17.85 -9.42 -18.84
C GLY A 86 18.73 -9.57 -20.08
N ARG A 87 18.45 -8.86 -21.18
CA ARG A 87 19.57 -8.38 -22.00
C ARG A 87 20.19 -7.28 -21.15
N SER A 88 21.39 -7.52 -20.62
CA SER A 88 22.20 -6.47 -20.01
C SER A 88 22.50 -5.44 -21.10
N VAL A 89 21.58 -4.50 -21.30
CA VAL A 89 21.82 -3.29 -22.06
C VAL A 89 22.89 -2.56 -21.26
N ALA A 90 24.03 -2.29 -21.90
CA ALA A 90 25.01 -1.40 -21.31
C ALA A 90 24.29 -0.06 -21.06
N LEU A 91 24.00 0.24 -19.80
CA LEU A 91 23.41 1.50 -19.42
C LEU A 91 24.38 2.60 -19.84
N HIS A 92 23.90 3.54 -20.66
CA HIS A 92 24.67 4.71 -21.03
C HIS A 92 24.91 5.56 -19.77
N GLY A 93 25.87 6.49 -19.80
CA GLY A 93 26.18 7.33 -18.64
C GLY A 93 24.95 8.06 -18.09
N ASP A 94 24.09 8.53 -18.99
CA ASP A 94 22.84 9.22 -18.68
C ASP A 94 21.82 8.34 -17.96
N ASP A 95 21.72 7.05 -18.34
CA ASP A 95 20.81 6.08 -17.71
C ASP A 95 21.20 5.85 -16.23
N ARG A 96 22.51 5.85 -15.92
CA ARG A 96 22.99 5.70 -14.54
C ARG A 96 22.66 6.92 -13.67
N ALA A 97 22.83 8.13 -14.23
CA ALA A 97 22.49 9.37 -13.55
C ALA A 97 20.98 9.44 -13.28
N LEU A 98 20.15 9.08 -14.27
CA LEU A 98 18.70 8.96 -14.13
C LEU A 98 18.31 8.01 -13.00
N LEU A 99 18.86 6.79 -12.98
CA LEU A 99 18.55 5.81 -11.94
C LEU A 99 19.00 6.26 -10.55
N SER A 100 20.10 7.01 -10.44
CA SER A 100 20.52 7.59 -9.15
C SER A 100 19.54 8.64 -8.67
N GLY A 101 19.18 9.60 -9.53
CA GLY A 101 18.19 10.61 -9.21
C GLY A 101 16.82 10.02 -8.88
N ALA A 102 16.41 8.96 -9.59
CA ALA A 102 15.15 8.28 -9.33
C ALA A 102 15.11 7.60 -7.94
N ARG A 103 16.22 7.03 -7.47
CA ARG A 103 16.31 6.48 -6.10
C ARG A 103 16.21 7.57 -5.05
N GLU A 104 16.88 8.70 -5.25
CA GLU A 104 16.75 9.86 -4.35
C GLU A 104 15.32 10.39 -4.34
N HIS A 105 14.70 10.48 -5.52
CA HIS A 105 13.30 10.87 -5.67
C HIS A 105 12.36 9.96 -4.90
N PHE A 106 12.59 8.64 -4.96
CA PHE A 106 11.84 7.65 -4.19
C PHE A 106 11.91 7.95 -2.68
N LEU A 107 13.13 8.11 -2.15
CA LEU A 107 13.33 8.39 -0.72
C LEU A 107 12.71 9.73 -0.29
N HIS A 108 12.81 10.76 -1.13
CA HIS A 108 12.20 12.06 -0.85
C HIS A 108 10.68 12.00 -0.85
N LEU A 109 10.07 11.27 -1.79
CA LEU A 109 8.63 11.11 -1.84
C LEU A 109 8.10 10.35 -0.62
N GLN A 110 8.78 9.26 -0.22
CA GLN A 110 8.46 8.53 1.01
C GLN A 110 8.55 9.45 2.24
N SER A 111 9.62 10.24 2.36
CA SER A 111 9.75 11.19 3.47
C SER A 111 8.68 12.29 3.44
N ALA A 112 8.30 12.79 2.28
CA ALA A 112 7.26 13.82 2.14
C ALA A 112 5.90 13.27 2.54
N TRP A 113 5.58 12.06 2.09
CA TRP A 113 4.37 11.32 2.47
C TRP A 113 4.29 11.06 3.97
N ASP A 114 5.36 10.55 4.57
CA ASP A 114 5.45 10.28 6.01
C ASP A 114 5.20 11.52 6.87
N LYS A 115 5.69 12.69 6.41
CA LYS A 115 5.53 13.98 7.07
C LYS A 115 4.22 14.70 6.74
N ALA A 116 3.43 14.17 5.80
CA ALA A 116 2.31 14.88 5.20
C ALA A 116 2.69 16.26 4.64
N ASP A 117 3.88 16.38 4.05
CA ASP A 117 4.42 17.64 3.50
C ASP A 117 3.88 17.88 2.08
N LEU A 118 2.74 18.57 2.00
CA LEU A 118 2.07 18.88 0.73
C LEU A 118 2.94 19.72 -0.22
N ASP A 119 3.76 20.63 0.31
CA ASP A 119 4.63 21.46 -0.52
C ASP A 119 5.74 20.63 -1.17
N ALA A 120 6.31 19.68 -0.43
CA ALA A 120 7.27 18.72 -0.99
C ALA A 120 6.60 17.78 -2.01
N LEU A 121 5.42 17.25 -1.70
CA LEU A 121 4.68 16.38 -2.63
C LEU A 121 4.43 17.10 -3.96
N ARG A 122 3.92 18.34 -3.94
CA ARG A 122 3.68 19.13 -5.15
C ARG A 122 4.93 19.37 -5.99
N ARG A 123 6.12 19.52 -5.36
CA ARG A 123 7.38 19.68 -6.10
C ARG A 123 7.89 18.37 -6.72
N LEU A 124 7.58 17.24 -6.10
CA LEU A 124 8.06 15.92 -6.50
C LEU A 124 7.16 15.23 -7.52
N THR A 125 5.94 15.70 -7.72
CA THR A 125 4.97 15.07 -8.62
C THR A 125 4.50 16.03 -9.71
N THR A 126 3.87 15.49 -10.76
CA THR A 126 3.04 16.30 -11.66
C THR A 126 1.82 16.81 -10.90
N GLU A 127 1.10 17.80 -11.45
CA GLU A 127 -0.11 18.33 -10.80
C GLU A 127 -1.17 17.24 -10.63
N ASP A 128 -1.45 16.46 -11.69
CA ASP A 128 -2.43 15.36 -11.64
C ASP A 128 -2.10 14.35 -10.52
N MET A 129 -0.83 13.92 -10.42
CA MET A 129 -0.40 13.00 -9.36
C MET A 129 -0.42 13.67 -7.98
N PHE A 130 -0.15 14.97 -7.89
CA PHE A 130 -0.26 15.71 -6.63
C PHE A 130 -1.70 15.68 -6.11
N GLU A 131 -2.68 15.96 -6.99
CA GLU A 131 -4.10 15.93 -6.65
C GLU A 131 -4.53 14.56 -6.14
N GLU A 132 -4.09 13.48 -6.81
CA GLU A 132 -4.32 12.11 -6.36
C GLU A 132 -3.76 11.90 -4.94
N LEU A 133 -2.47 12.16 -4.72
CA LEU A 133 -1.83 11.94 -3.42
C LEU A 133 -2.42 12.82 -2.31
N ALA A 134 -2.77 14.07 -2.60
CA ALA A 134 -3.40 14.97 -1.65
C ALA A 134 -4.79 14.47 -1.21
N ALA A 135 -5.55 13.85 -2.12
CA ALA A 135 -6.84 13.25 -1.81
C ALA A 135 -6.71 11.97 -0.95
N GLU A 136 -5.62 11.21 -1.11
CA GLU A 136 -5.35 9.99 -0.35
C GLU A 136 -4.75 10.26 1.04
N LEU A 137 -4.01 11.36 1.20
CA LEU A 137 -3.26 11.69 2.41
C LEU A 137 -4.09 11.69 3.70
N PRO A 138 -5.36 12.15 3.75
CA PRO A 138 -6.20 12.03 4.94
C PRO A 138 -6.43 10.58 5.39
N GLY A 139 -6.45 9.62 4.46
CA GLY A 139 -6.63 8.20 4.73
C GLY A 139 -5.48 7.58 5.52
N ARG A 140 -4.29 8.20 5.49
CA ARG A 140 -3.12 7.84 6.33
C ARG A 140 -3.41 8.00 7.83
N GLY A 141 -4.34 8.89 8.18
CA GLY A 141 -4.61 9.28 9.56
C GLY A 141 -3.58 10.26 10.15
N LEU A 142 -3.87 10.77 11.35
CA LEU A 142 -3.07 11.81 12.02
C LEU A 142 -1.90 11.25 12.84
N GLY A 143 -1.77 9.93 12.92
CA GLY A 143 -0.71 9.28 13.68
C GLY A 143 0.68 9.50 13.07
N PRO A 144 1.75 9.27 13.86
CA PRO A 144 3.10 9.28 13.33
C PRO A 144 3.22 8.20 12.24
N ASN A 145 3.73 8.59 11.08
CA ASN A 145 4.08 7.66 10.01
C ASN A 145 5.58 7.75 9.75
N ARG A 146 6.20 6.59 9.56
CA ARG A 146 7.61 6.52 9.18
C ARG A 146 7.85 5.22 8.45
N THR A 147 8.45 5.36 7.28
CA THR A 147 8.86 4.31 6.38
C THR A 147 10.38 4.28 6.35
N GLU A 148 10.94 3.13 6.70
CA GLU A 148 12.37 2.85 6.62
C GLU A 148 12.64 1.96 5.40
N VAL A 149 13.47 2.44 4.47
CA VAL A 149 13.85 1.69 3.28
C VAL A 149 15.09 0.87 3.59
N LEU A 150 14.93 -0.45 3.69
CA LEU A 150 16.01 -1.39 4.07
C LEU A 150 16.80 -1.87 2.86
N ALA A 151 16.12 -2.00 1.72
CA ALA A 151 16.72 -2.31 0.43
C ALA A 151 15.91 -1.63 -0.67
N LEU A 152 16.59 -1.09 -1.69
CA LEU A 152 15.99 -0.41 -2.83
C LEU A 152 16.80 -0.70 -4.09
N GLU A 153 16.19 -1.40 -5.02
CA GLU A 153 16.68 -1.65 -6.37
C GLU A 153 15.85 -0.83 -7.36
N ALA A 154 16.51 -0.35 -8.41
CA ALA A 154 15.87 0.43 -9.47
C ALA A 154 16.32 -0.10 -10.83
N HIS A 155 15.35 -0.50 -11.66
CA HIS A 155 15.58 -1.04 -12.99
C HIS A 155 14.88 -0.18 -14.04
N LEU A 156 15.66 0.41 -14.95
CA LEU A 156 15.11 1.21 -16.04
C LEU A 156 14.44 0.30 -17.07
N ILE A 157 13.13 0.49 -17.27
CA ILE A 157 12.35 -0.25 -18.27
C ILE A 157 12.48 0.44 -19.63
N ALA A 158 12.19 1.75 -19.67
CA ALA A 158 12.17 2.52 -20.91
C ALA A 158 12.39 4.01 -20.65
N VAL A 159 12.94 4.70 -21.65
CA VAL A 159 12.93 6.16 -21.76
C VAL A 159 12.33 6.52 -23.10
N GLU A 160 11.27 7.33 -23.07
CA GLU A 160 10.53 7.77 -24.24
C GLU A 160 10.61 9.29 -24.36
N ARG A 161 10.72 9.79 -25.60
CA ARG A 161 10.77 11.22 -25.90
C ARG A 161 9.64 11.58 -26.86
N LEU A 162 8.71 12.39 -26.38
CA LEU A 162 7.49 12.81 -27.06
C LEU A 162 7.55 14.34 -27.24
N GLY A 163 8.28 14.79 -28.26
CA GLY A 163 8.55 16.22 -28.47
C GLY A 163 9.37 16.78 -27.31
N PRO A 164 8.89 17.80 -26.57
CA PRO A 164 9.58 18.33 -25.40
C PRO A 164 9.46 17.44 -24.16
N LEU A 165 8.47 16.54 -24.10
CA LEU A 165 8.22 15.68 -22.96
C LEU A 165 9.13 14.46 -22.98
N GLU A 166 9.87 14.25 -21.90
CA GLU A 166 10.59 13.01 -21.64
C GLU A 166 9.88 12.20 -20.56
N LEU A 167 9.73 10.90 -20.80
CA LEU A 167 9.13 9.94 -19.87
C LEU A 167 10.14 8.84 -19.56
N ALA A 168 10.29 8.50 -18.28
CA ALA A 168 11.10 7.38 -17.84
C ALA A 168 10.24 6.41 -17.04
N SER A 169 10.19 5.15 -17.46
CA SER A 169 9.53 4.06 -16.73
C SER A 169 10.58 3.25 -15.97
N ILE A 170 10.45 3.18 -14.65
CA ILE A 170 11.42 2.55 -13.76
C ILE A 170 10.68 1.57 -12.84
N GLU A 171 11.14 0.33 -12.80
CA GLU A 171 10.72 -0.62 -11.78
C GLU A 171 11.56 -0.45 -10.52
N PHE A 172 10.89 -0.19 -9.40
CA PHE A 172 11.46 -0.25 -8.07
C PHE A 172 11.10 -1.56 -7.39
N SER A 173 12.05 -2.13 -6.66
CA SER A 173 11.79 -3.27 -5.79
C SER A 173 12.69 -3.25 -4.57
N GLY A 174 12.29 -3.92 -3.51
CA GLY A 174 13.11 -3.96 -2.31
C GLY A 174 12.35 -4.35 -1.07
N VAL A 175 12.80 -3.83 0.07
CA VAL A 175 12.24 -4.14 1.39
C VAL A 175 12.10 -2.84 2.18
N VAL A 176 10.92 -2.61 2.74
CA VAL A 176 10.59 -1.48 3.61
C VAL A 176 10.14 -1.96 4.98
N ARG A 177 10.20 -1.08 5.98
CA ARG A 177 9.60 -1.27 7.30
C ARG A 177 8.82 -0.02 7.66
N GLU A 178 7.53 -0.20 7.93
CA GLU A 178 6.62 0.89 8.30
C GLU A 178 6.31 0.86 9.80
N THR A 179 6.08 2.04 10.37
CA THR A 179 5.65 2.17 11.78
C THR A 179 4.28 1.52 11.98
N GLY A 180 4.13 0.72 13.04
CA GLY A 180 2.90 -0.03 13.32
C GLY A 180 2.83 -1.40 12.64
N ARG A 181 3.78 -1.74 11.76
CA ARG A 181 3.89 -3.08 11.16
C ARG A 181 4.83 -3.98 11.96
N ARG A 182 4.51 -5.28 12.02
CA ARG A 182 5.28 -6.29 12.80
C ARG A 182 6.67 -6.62 12.24
N GLY A 183 7.06 -6.09 11.07
CA GLY A 183 8.37 -6.37 10.50
C GLY A 183 8.56 -5.83 9.07
N PRO A 184 9.72 -6.12 8.47
CA PRO A 184 10.02 -5.77 7.08
C PRO A 184 9.02 -6.40 6.10
N ALA A 185 8.73 -5.69 5.01
CA ALA A 185 7.85 -6.13 3.94
C ALA A 185 8.52 -5.89 2.59
N PRO A 186 8.52 -6.88 1.68
CA PRO A 186 8.96 -6.66 0.33
C PRO A 186 7.97 -5.77 -0.41
N PHE A 187 8.46 -4.98 -1.37
CA PHE A 187 7.64 -4.22 -2.29
C PHE A 187 8.21 -4.31 -3.70
N ARG A 188 7.34 -4.07 -4.68
CA ARG A 188 7.70 -3.95 -6.09
C ARG A 188 6.69 -3.02 -6.75
N GLU A 189 7.15 -2.07 -7.55
CA GLU A 189 6.29 -1.07 -8.19
C GLU A 189 6.96 -0.48 -9.44
N VAL A 190 6.15 0.07 -10.34
CA VAL A 190 6.62 0.76 -11.54
C VAL A 190 6.24 2.22 -11.44
N TRP A 191 7.22 3.09 -11.61
CA TRP A 191 7.06 4.53 -11.62
C TRP A 191 7.27 5.07 -13.02
N MET A 192 6.41 5.99 -13.43
CA MET A 192 6.58 6.82 -14.60
C MET A 192 6.98 8.22 -14.13
N LEU A 193 8.20 8.61 -14.45
CA LEU A 193 8.71 9.96 -14.23
C LEU A 193 8.56 10.78 -15.51
N ALA A 194 8.25 12.05 -15.37
CA ALA A 194 8.10 13.00 -16.47
C ALA A 194 9.00 14.23 -16.28
N ARG A 195 9.46 14.78 -17.40
CA ARG A 195 10.22 16.04 -17.46
C ARG A 195 9.89 16.78 -18.75
N GLN A 196 9.65 18.09 -18.70
CA GLN A 196 9.26 18.88 -19.89
C GLN A 196 10.44 19.58 -20.57
N GLN A 197 11.51 19.88 -19.83
CA GLN A 197 12.69 20.54 -20.40
C GLN A 197 13.99 19.94 -19.87
N PRO A 198 15.04 19.84 -20.69
CA PRO A 198 16.37 19.52 -20.22
C PRO A 198 16.82 20.50 -19.12
N GLY A 199 17.16 19.98 -17.94
CA GLY A 199 17.53 20.79 -16.77
C GLY A 199 16.42 20.97 -15.73
N GLU A 200 15.17 20.68 -16.08
CA GLU A 200 14.10 20.52 -15.08
C GLU A 200 14.29 19.19 -14.31
N GLY A 201 13.84 19.15 -13.05
CA GLY A 201 13.80 17.92 -12.27
C GLY A 201 12.77 16.93 -12.81
N TRP A 202 13.07 15.64 -12.68
CA TRP A 202 12.08 14.59 -12.91
C TRP A 202 10.96 14.68 -11.88
N ARG A 203 9.71 14.47 -12.30
CA ARG A 203 8.53 14.48 -11.44
C ARG A 203 7.74 13.19 -11.61
N LEU A 204 7.20 12.66 -10.51
CA LEU A 204 6.36 11.46 -10.57
C LEU A 204 5.04 11.80 -11.28
N ALA A 205 4.78 11.13 -12.39
CA ALA A 205 3.56 11.27 -13.17
C ALA A 205 2.58 10.11 -12.93
N ARG A 206 3.10 8.90 -12.69
CA ARG A 206 2.29 7.72 -12.37
C ARG A 206 3.08 6.76 -11.50
N GLN A 207 2.40 6.06 -10.61
CA GLN A 207 2.93 4.91 -9.87
C GLN A 207 1.97 3.73 -9.95
N GLN A 208 2.50 2.51 -9.92
CA GLN A 208 1.71 1.28 -9.94
C GLN A 208 2.41 0.18 -9.12
N ALA A 209 1.74 -0.33 -8.09
CA ALA A 209 2.24 -1.46 -7.32
C ALA A 209 2.14 -2.79 -8.11
N LEU A 210 3.15 -3.64 -7.93
CA LEU A 210 3.22 -5.02 -8.44
C LEU A 210 3.15 -5.98 -7.23
N PHE A 211 2.18 -6.89 -7.25
CA PHE A 211 1.88 -7.84 -6.17
C PHE A 211 2.73 -9.12 -6.23
#